data_AF-A0A7S2XX56-F1
#
_entry.id   AF-A0A7S2XX56-F1
#
_cell.length_a   1.000
_cell.length_b   1.000
_cell.length_c   1.000
_cell.angle_alpha   90.00
_cell.angle_beta   90.00
_cell.angle_gamma   90.00
#
_symmetry.space_group_name_H-M   'P 1'
#
loop_
_entity.id
_entity.type
_entity.pdbx_description
1 polymer ?
#
loop_
_entity_poly.entity_id
_entity_poly.type
_entity_poly.pdbx_seq_one_letter_code
_entity_poly.pdbx_strand_id
1 'polypeptide(L)'
;MWTSWLAVMATLRIQFAQVIALGVSIGNILRVPAKGFLGPVIKGLLPVEDYKKWVDVVLDFTCKLIAITIAWFVQRVIAAVQSGIRGGLMFSRSLLKFALKKGYISFDDEDTYIDEVVGWSVAAFGIYFQISYGFAVPFPLNIVMLPVQLLEWFLMWTVSD
;
A
#
# COMPACT_ATOMS: atom_id res chain seq x y z
N MET A 1 -12.61 8.09 23.58
CA MET A 1 -12.63 6.77 22.91
C MET A 1 -13.39 6.84 21.58
N TRP A 2 -14.68 7.17 21.56
CA TRP A 2 -15.44 7.32 20.30
C TRP A 2 -14.90 8.41 19.35
N THR A 3 -14.46 9.54 19.88
CA THR A 3 -13.86 10.63 19.08
C THR A 3 -12.56 10.23 18.41
N SER A 4 -11.68 9.50 19.12
CA SER A 4 -10.43 8.96 18.56
C SER A 4 -10.70 7.93 17.47
N TRP A 5 -11.69 7.06 17.66
CA TRP A 5 -12.12 6.09 16.65
C TRP A 5 -12.65 6.77 15.39
N LEU A 6 -13.57 7.73 15.54
CA LEU A 6 -14.12 8.49 14.42
C LEU A 6 -13.04 9.29 13.67
N ALA A 7 -12.05 9.82 14.37
CA ALA A 7 -10.91 10.50 13.76
C ALA A 7 -10.09 9.54 12.88
N VAL A 8 -9.81 8.33 13.36
CA VAL A 8 -9.12 7.30 12.56
C VAL A 8 -9.94 6.93 11.33
N MET A 9 -11.24 6.70 11.48
CA MET A 9 -12.13 6.37 10.36
C MET A 9 -12.20 7.48 9.30
N ALA A 10 -12.31 8.73 9.75
CA ALA A 10 -12.34 9.89 8.85
C ALA A 10 -11.04 10.00 8.04
N THR A 11 -9.88 9.83 8.69
CA THR A 11 -8.57 9.89 7.99
C THR A 11 -8.41 8.75 6.98
N LEU A 12 -8.83 7.52 7.31
CA LEU A 12 -8.81 6.40 6.39
C LEU A 12 -9.69 6.66 5.15
N ARG A 13 -10.94 7.09 5.34
CA ARG A 13 -11.85 7.40 4.23
C ARG A 13 -11.29 8.48 3.30
N ILE A 14 -10.67 9.54 3.87
CA ILE A 14 -10.01 10.59 3.10
C ILE A 14 -8.86 10.01 2.26
N GLN A 15 -8.00 9.17 2.85
CA GLN A 15 -6.89 8.55 2.12
C GLN A 15 -7.37 7.63 1.00
N PHE A 16 -8.40 6.80 1.23
CA PHE A 16 -8.98 5.97 0.18
C PHE A 16 -9.57 6.81 -0.96
N ALA A 17 -10.31 7.86 -0.64
CA ALA A 17 -10.87 8.77 -1.64
C ALA A 17 -9.78 9.46 -2.47
N GLN A 18 -8.69 9.89 -1.84
CA GLN A 18 -7.54 10.48 -2.52
C GLN A 18 -6.89 9.51 -3.51
N VAL A 19 -6.67 8.25 -3.10
CA VAL A 19 -6.06 7.24 -3.98
C VAL A 19 -6.97 6.88 -5.15
N ILE A 20 -8.28 6.77 -4.91
CA ILE A 20 -9.26 6.56 -5.99
C ILE A 20 -9.25 7.75 -6.96
N ALA A 21 -9.24 8.98 -6.45
CA ALA A 21 -9.20 10.18 -7.28
C ALA A 21 -7.93 10.26 -8.15
N LEU A 22 -6.77 9.93 -7.57
CA LEU A 22 -5.51 9.82 -8.32
C LEU A 22 -5.57 8.72 -9.39
N GLY A 23 -6.08 7.53 -9.04
CA GLY A 23 -6.27 6.43 -9.99
C GLY A 23 -7.19 6.78 -11.14
N VAL A 24 -8.30 7.47 -10.87
CA VAL A 24 -9.23 7.97 -11.90
C VAL A 24 -8.56 9.02 -12.79
N SER A 25 -7.75 9.92 -12.21
CA SER A 25 -6.97 10.92 -12.97
C SER A 25 -6.00 10.24 -13.94
N ILE A 26 -5.21 9.27 -13.45
CA ILE A 26 -4.30 8.47 -14.27
C ILE A 26 -5.07 7.72 -15.37
N GLY A 27 -6.20 7.11 -15.04
CA GLY A 27 -7.05 6.40 -15.99
C GLY A 27 -7.64 7.29 -17.07
N ASN A 28 -7.98 8.55 -16.75
CA ASN A 28 -8.46 9.51 -17.73
C ASN A 28 -7.38 9.92 -18.73
N ILE A 29 -6.11 10.03 -18.30
CA ILE A 29 -4.97 10.28 -19.19
C ILE A 29 -4.75 9.06 -20.10
N LEU A 30 -4.81 7.85 -19.52
CA LEU A 30 -4.60 6.59 -20.24
C LEU A 30 -5.72 6.25 -21.24
N ARG A 31 -6.91 6.85 -21.08
CA ARG A 31 -8.07 6.68 -21.98
C ARG A 31 -7.79 7.17 -23.40
N VAL A 32 -7.01 8.24 -23.56
CA VAL A 32 -6.69 8.84 -24.87
C VAL A 32 -5.94 7.87 -25.79
N PRO A 33 -4.82 7.25 -25.36
CA PRO A 33 -4.15 6.23 -26.16
C PRO A 33 -4.99 4.95 -26.28
N ALA A 34 -5.74 4.56 -25.24
CA ALA A 34 -6.59 3.37 -25.29
C ALA A 34 -7.69 3.48 -26.36
N LYS A 35 -8.38 4.63 -26.49
CA LYS A 35 -9.37 4.84 -27.55
C LYS A 35 -8.77 4.86 -28.95
N GLY A 36 -7.56 5.40 -29.10
CA GLY A 36 -6.86 5.45 -30.38
C GLY A 36 -6.46 4.07 -30.91
N PHE A 37 -5.96 3.18 -30.03
CA PHE A 37 -5.46 1.85 -30.43
C PHE A 37 -6.49 0.72 -30.27
N LEU A 38 -7.19 0.64 -29.14
CA LEU A 38 -8.11 -0.47 -28.85
C LEU A 38 -9.52 -0.23 -29.45
N GLY A 39 -9.94 1.02 -29.59
CA GLY A 39 -11.22 1.40 -30.18
C GLY A 39 -11.49 0.82 -31.58
N PRO A 40 -10.59 0.98 -32.57
CA PRO A 40 -10.80 0.45 -33.92
C PRO A 40 -10.72 -1.08 -33.98
N VAL A 41 -9.85 -1.70 -33.16
CA VAL A 41 -9.67 -3.17 -33.12
C VAL A 41 -10.95 -3.85 -32.61
N ILE A 42 -11.57 -3.32 -31.56
CA ILE A 42 -12.79 -3.90 -31.00
C ILE A 42 -14.00 -3.66 -31.91
N LYS A 43 -14.10 -2.48 -32.54
CA LYS A 43 -15.20 -2.17 -33.49
C LYS A 43 -15.13 -2.98 -34.79
N GLY A 44 -13.95 -3.46 -35.19
CA GLY A 44 -13.77 -4.35 -36.35
C GLY A 44 -14.17 -5.81 -36.10
N LEU A 45 -14.21 -6.26 -34.84
CA LEU A 45 -14.51 -7.64 -34.45
C LEU A 45 -16.00 -7.90 -34.13
N LEU A 46 -16.82 -6.85 -33.99
CA LEU A 46 -18.21 -6.94 -33.55
C LEU A 46 -19.22 -6.80 -34.73
N PRO A 47 -19.99 -7.84 -35.06
CA PRO A 47 -20.94 -7.83 -36.19
C PRO A 47 -22.29 -7.13 -35.91
N VAL A 48 -22.61 -6.76 -34.67
CA VAL A 48 -23.92 -6.21 -34.27
C VAL A 48 -23.79 -4.74 -33.85
N GLU A 49 -24.58 -3.84 -34.45
CA GLU A 49 -24.49 -2.38 -34.21
C GLU A 49 -24.81 -1.96 -32.77
N ASP A 50 -25.73 -2.66 -32.08
CA ASP A 50 -26.14 -2.31 -30.72
C ASP A 50 -25.02 -2.43 -29.68
N TYR A 51 -24.10 -3.40 -29.86
CA TYR A 51 -22.97 -3.59 -28.95
C TYR A 51 -21.87 -2.54 -29.15
N LYS A 52 -21.75 -1.96 -30.35
CA LYS A 52 -20.76 -0.92 -30.65
C LYS A 52 -20.95 0.33 -29.78
N LYS A 53 -22.18 0.60 -29.31
CA LYS A 53 -22.49 1.70 -28.40
C LYS A 53 -21.91 1.51 -26.99
N TRP A 54 -21.82 0.27 -26.52
CA TRP A 54 -21.30 -0.05 -25.18
C TRP A 54 -19.78 -0.20 -25.15
N VAL A 55 -19.14 -0.43 -26.30
CA VAL A 55 -17.67 -0.58 -26.41
C VAL A 55 -16.95 0.61 -25.80
N ASP A 56 -17.39 1.84 -26.10
CA ASP A 56 -16.71 3.03 -25.59
C ASP A 56 -16.85 3.13 -24.06
N VAL A 57 -18.03 2.80 -23.50
CA VAL A 57 -18.27 2.81 -22.04
C VAL A 57 -17.45 1.73 -21.33
N VAL A 58 -17.41 0.52 -21.89
CA VAL A 58 -16.67 -0.61 -21.30
C VAL A 58 -15.18 -0.35 -21.34
N LEU A 59 -14.64 0.11 -22.47
CA LEU A 59 -13.21 0.44 -22.62
C LEU A 59 -12.80 1.51 -21.60
N ASP A 60 -13.64 2.52 -21.41
CA ASP A 60 -13.41 3.60 -20.46
C ASP A 60 -13.43 3.09 -19.01
N PHE A 61 -14.34 2.19 -18.70
CA PHE A 61 -14.45 1.59 -17.38
C PHE A 61 -13.26 0.66 -17.08
N THR A 62 -12.90 -0.22 -18.01
CA THR A 62 -11.76 -1.14 -17.85
C THR A 62 -10.44 -0.38 -17.72
N CYS A 63 -10.23 0.67 -18.53
CA CYS A 63 -9.04 1.50 -18.43
C CYS A 63 -8.92 2.18 -17.05
N LYS A 64 -10.04 2.68 -16.52
CA LYS A 64 -10.07 3.27 -15.16
C LYS A 64 -9.82 2.23 -14.08
N LEU A 65 -10.42 1.04 -14.17
CA LEU A 65 -10.21 -0.03 -13.20
C LEU A 65 -8.75 -0.49 -13.14
N ILE A 66 -8.11 -0.65 -14.31
CA ILE A 66 -6.69 -0.99 -14.39
C ILE A 66 -5.85 0.11 -13.74
N ALA A 67 -6.12 1.38 -14.07
CA ALA A 67 -5.42 2.50 -13.47
C ALA A 67 -5.60 2.58 -11.94
N ILE A 68 -6.81 2.32 -11.43
CA ILE A 68 -7.09 2.26 -9.99
C ILE A 68 -6.32 1.11 -9.32
N THR A 69 -6.26 -0.06 -9.97
CA THR A 69 -5.54 -1.23 -9.43
C THR A 69 -4.04 -0.97 -9.34
N ILE A 70 -3.46 -0.33 -10.37
CA ILE A 70 -2.05 0.08 -10.36
C ILE A 70 -1.81 1.15 -9.28
N ALA A 71 -2.70 2.13 -9.15
CA ALA A 71 -2.61 3.15 -8.11
C ALA A 71 -2.63 2.53 -6.70
N TRP A 72 -3.52 1.56 -6.46
CA TRP A 72 -3.54 0.81 -5.20
C TRP A 72 -2.27 0.00 -4.97
N PHE A 73 -1.70 -0.61 -6.01
CA PHE A 73 -0.43 -1.32 -5.89
C PHE A 73 0.71 -0.38 -5.48
N VAL A 74 0.84 0.77 -6.15
CA VAL A 74 1.87 1.78 -5.82
C VAL A 74 1.67 2.30 -4.39
N GLN A 75 0.43 2.61 -4.00
CA GLN A 75 0.13 3.06 -2.64
C GLN A 75 0.54 2.02 -1.59
N ARG A 76 0.28 0.73 -1.84
CA ARG A 76 0.71 -0.35 -0.95
C ARG A 76 2.23 -0.43 -0.85
N VAL A 77 2.96 -0.26 -1.95
CA VAL A 77 4.44 -0.23 -1.93
C VAL A 77 4.95 0.93 -1.08
N ILE A 78 4.39 2.13 -1.24
CA ILE A 78 4.78 3.30 -0.45
C ILE A 78 4.50 3.06 1.04
N ALA A 79 3.34 2.49 1.38
CA ALA A 79 2.99 2.14 2.75
C ALA A 79 3.94 1.09 3.35
N ALA A 80 4.32 0.07 2.58
CA ALA A 80 5.34 -0.91 2.97
C ALA A 80 6.67 -0.22 3.31
N VAL A 81 7.19 0.59 2.38
CA VAL A 81 8.45 1.32 2.57
C VAL A 81 8.40 2.17 3.85
N GLN A 82 7.34 2.95 4.03
CA GLN A 82 7.18 3.79 5.21
C GLN A 82 7.07 2.97 6.50
N SER A 83 6.34 1.85 6.46
CA SER A 83 6.21 0.95 7.62
C SER A 83 7.53 0.27 7.97
N GLY A 84 8.30 -0.18 6.96
CA GLY A 84 9.59 -0.82 7.12
C GLY A 84 10.64 0.12 7.70
N ILE A 85 10.72 1.36 7.21
CA ILE A 85 11.63 2.38 7.75
C ILE A 85 11.29 2.71 9.21
N ARG A 86 10.01 2.97 9.51
CA ARG A 86 9.58 3.26 10.89
C ARG A 86 9.83 2.08 11.82
N GLY A 87 9.52 0.87 11.39
CA GLY A 87 9.76 -0.36 12.16
C GLY A 87 11.25 -0.63 12.40
N GLY A 88 12.09 -0.47 11.36
CA GLY A 88 13.54 -0.65 11.44
C GLY A 88 14.19 0.32 12.42
N LEU A 89 13.82 1.61 12.37
CA LEU A 89 14.31 2.62 13.32
C LEU A 89 13.85 2.36 14.76
N MET A 90 12.61 1.88 14.96
CA MET A 90 12.16 1.49 16.30
C MET A 90 12.90 0.28 16.83
N PHE A 91 13.19 -0.69 15.96
CA PHE A 91 13.93 -1.90 16.30
C PHE A 91 15.38 -1.57 16.70
N SER A 92 16.09 -0.78 15.89
CA SER A 92 17.49 -0.43 16.13
C SER A 92 17.67 0.33 17.46
N ARG A 93 16.82 1.35 17.69
CA ARG A 93 16.77 2.10 18.97
C ARG A 93 16.47 1.22 20.18
N SER A 94 15.56 0.26 20.03
CA SER A 94 15.21 -0.67 21.11
C SER A 94 16.36 -1.65 21.39
N LEU A 95 17.06 -2.09 20.35
CA LEU A 95 18.21 -2.97 20.45
C LEU A 95 19.37 -2.28 21.17
N LEU A 96 19.64 -1.00 20.86
CA LEU A 96 20.65 -0.20 21.57
C LEU A 96 20.31 -0.03 23.04
N LYS A 97 19.06 0.36 23.36
CA LYS A 97 18.60 0.46 24.76
C LYS A 97 18.76 -0.86 25.52
N PHE A 98 18.51 -1.99 24.86
CA PHE A 98 18.70 -3.31 25.45
C PHE A 98 20.18 -3.64 25.68
N ALA A 99 21.05 -3.33 24.71
CA ALA A 99 22.49 -3.55 24.79
C ALA A 99 23.16 -2.70 25.89
N LEU A 100 22.76 -1.42 26.00
CA LEU A 100 23.17 -0.50 27.07
C LEU A 100 22.76 -1.03 28.44
N LYS A 101 21.50 -1.46 28.60
CA LYS A 101 20.99 -2.01 29.87
C LYS A 101 21.72 -3.26 30.33
N LYS A 102 22.21 -4.07 29.39
CA LYS A 102 23.00 -5.29 29.66
C LYS A 102 24.48 -5.03 29.90
N GLY A 103 24.96 -3.79 29.72
CA GLY A 103 26.37 -3.43 29.89
C GLY A 103 27.29 -3.99 28.81
N TYR A 104 26.76 -4.44 27.67
CA TYR A 104 27.57 -4.96 26.56
C TYR A 104 28.27 -3.84 25.78
N ILE A 105 27.79 -2.61 25.90
CA ILE A 105 28.23 -1.47 25.11
C ILE A 105 28.17 -0.21 26.00
N SER A 106 29.25 0.57 26.03
CA SER A 106 29.33 1.88 26.70
C SER A 106 29.61 2.99 25.69
N PHE A 107 28.84 3.03 24.59
CA PHE A 107 28.96 4.12 23.61
C PHE A 107 28.08 5.29 24.04
N ASP A 108 28.65 6.48 23.89
CA ASP A 108 28.02 7.77 24.14
C ASP A 108 26.80 7.93 23.22
N ASP A 109 25.72 8.47 23.77
CA ASP A 109 24.33 8.38 23.27
C ASP A 109 24.10 9.16 21.95
N GLU A 110 25.12 9.81 21.38
CA GLU A 110 24.95 10.83 20.33
C GLU A 110 25.61 10.54 18.97
N ASP A 111 26.53 9.56 18.82
CA ASP A 111 27.36 9.46 17.59
C ASP A 111 27.17 8.19 16.74
N THR A 112 26.08 7.45 16.96
CA THR A 112 26.02 6.05 16.53
C THR A 112 25.50 5.87 15.09
N TYR A 113 26.38 6.11 14.10
CA TYR A 113 26.21 5.70 12.69
C TYR A 113 25.76 4.23 12.56
N ILE A 114 26.13 3.39 13.52
CA ILE A 114 25.76 1.97 13.61
C ILE A 114 24.25 1.79 13.83
N ASP A 115 23.57 2.66 14.59
CA ASP A 115 22.11 2.59 14.81
C ASP A 115 21.37 2.79 13.49
N GLU A 116 21.83 3.80 12.75
CA GLU A 116 21.25 4.17 11.47
C GLU A 116 21.50 3.07 10.44
N VAL A 117 22.72 2.55 10.33
CA VAL A 117 23.04 1.43 9.41
C VAL A 117 22.24 0.18 9.76
N VAL A 118 22.11 -0.18 11.04
CA VAL A 118 21.30 -1.33 11.47
C VAL A 118 19.81 -1.08 11.20
N GLY A 119 19.30 0.12 11.49
CA GLY A 119 17.92 0.51 11.23
C GLY A 119 17.56 0.45 9.75
N TRP A 120 18.41 0.98 8.88
CA TRP A 120 18.23 0.92 7.42
C TRP A 120 18.38 -0.49 6.88
N SER A 121 19.29 -1.31 7.42
CA SER A 121 19.45 -2.72 7.03
C SER A 121 18.21 -3.54 7.36
N VAL A 122 17.68 -3.38 8.58
CA VAL A 122 16.44 -4.05 9.03
C VAL A 122 15.23 -3.53 8.26
N ALA A 123 15.17 -2.23 7.96
CA ALA A 123 14.12 -1.65 7.12
C ALA A 123 14.15 -2.23 5.70
N ALA A 124 15.33 -2.30 5.06
CA ALA A 124 15.49 -2.87 3.73
C ALA A 124 15.08 -4.35 3.70
N PHE A 125 15.47 -5.12 4.73
CA PHE A 125 15.04 -6.51 4.87
C PHE A 125 13.51 -6.64 5.04
N GLY A 126 12.90 -5.79 5.88
CA GLY A 126 11.45 -5.75 6.07
C GLY A 126 10.69 -5.40 4.79
N ILE A 127 11.17 -4.43 4.02
CA ILE A 127 10.59 -4.04 2.72
C ILE A 127 10.72 -5.18 1.71
N TYR A 128 11.90 -5.79 1.62
CA TYR A 128 12.13 -6.93 0.74
C TYR A 128 11.20 -8.10 1.07
N PHE A 129 11.01 -8.37 2.37
CA PHE A 129 10.09 -9.38 2.85
C PHE A 129 8.63 -9.04 2.49
N GLN A 130 8.19 -7.81 2.71
CA GLN A 130 6.83 -7.37 2.37
C GLN A 130 6.54 -7.48 0.87
N ILE A 131 7.50 -7.14 0.00
CA ILE A 131 7.35 -7.26 -1.46
C ILE A 131 7.37 -8.73 -1.89
N SER A 132 8.31 -9.53 -1.37
CA SER A 132 8.49 -10.93 -1.79
C SER A 132 7.32 -11.83 -1.41
N TYR A 133 6.69 -11.59 -0.25
CA TYR A 133 5.51 -12.31 0.20
C TYR A 133 4.18 -11.69 -0.28
N GLY A 134 4.23 -10.69 -1.18
CA GLY A 134 3.03 -10.06 -1.73
C GLY A 134 2.15 -9.38 -0.68
N PHE A 135 2.77 -8.85 0.38
CA PHE A 135 2.13 -8.29 1.58
C PHE A 135 1.25 -9.29 2.35
N ALA A 136 1.31 -10.58 2.05
CA ALA A 136 0.73 -11.61 2.89
C ALA A 136 1.67 -11.90 4.07
N VAL A 137 1.10 -12.23 5.22
CA VAL A 137 1.88 -12.56 6.42
C VAL A 137 2.11 -14.07 6.44
N PRO A 138 3.33 -14.58 6.18
CA PRO A 138 3.58 -16.01 6.22
C PRO A 138 3.51 -16.55 7.66
N PHE A 139 3.21 -17.83 7.78
CA PHE A 139 3.27 -18.55 9.05
C PHE A 139 4.74 -18.61 9.55
N PRO A 140 5.05 -18.34 10.84
CA PRO A 140 4.17 -18.16 11.99
C PRO A 140 3.86 -16.70 12.37
N LEU A 141 4.40 -15.71 11.63
CA LEU A 141 4.16 -14.28 11.88
C LEU A 141 2.66 -13.93 11.88
N ASN A 142 1.85 -14.70 11.15
CA ASN A 142 0.39 -14.61 11.15
C ASN A 142 -0.19 -14.71 12.58
N ILE A 143 0.32 -15.62 13.42
CA ILE A 143 -0.18 -15.81 14.79
C ILE A 143 0.22 -14.64 15.69
N VAL A 144 1.46 -14.16 15.57
CA VAL A 144 1.95 -13.02 16.37
C VAL A 144 1.19 -11.75 16.03
N MET A 145 0.86 -11.55 14.74
CA MET A 145 0.14 -10.37 14.27
C MET A 145 -1.38 -10.53 14.21
N LEU A 146 -1.95 -11.66 14.66
CA LEU A 146 -3.39 -11.91 14.72
C LEU A 146 -4.23 -10.74 15.29
N PRO A 147 -3.88 -10.13 16.45
CA PRO A 147 -4.68 -9.02 16.98
C PRO A 147 -4.69 -7.80 16.04
N VAL A 148 -3.59 -7.55 15.31
CA VAL A 148 -3.49 -6.47 14.33
C VAL A 148 -4.27 -6.82 13.07
N GLN A 149 -4.24 -8.08 12.63
CA GLN A 149 -4.98 -8.54 11.45
C GLN A 149 -6.50 -8.50 11.66
N LEU A 150 -6.99 -8.87 12.85
CA LEU A 150 -8.40 -8.73 13.20
C LEU A 150 -8.83 -7.26 13.18
N LEU A 151 -7.99 -6.36 13.66
CA LEU A 151 -8.24 -4.92 13.63
C LEU A 151 -8.23 -4.38 12.20
N GLU A 152 -7.29 -4.79 11.35
CA GLU A 152 -7.23 -4.43 9.94
C GLU A 152 -8.49 -4.91 9.20
N TRP A 153 -8.90 -6.16 9.43
CA TRP A 153 -10.12 -6.72 8.87
C TRP A 153 -11.37 -5.95 9.31
N PHE A 154 -11.47 -5.61 10.59
CA PHE A 154 -12.58 -4.83 11.13
C PHE A 154 -12.61 -3.40 10.57
N LEU A 155 -11.45 -2.76 10.42
CA LEU A 155 -11.32 -1.44 9.79
C LEU A 155 -11.76 -1.47 8.33
N MET A 156 -11.32 -2.48 7.56
CA MET A 156 -11.74 -2.64 6.16
C MET A 156 -13.26 -2.81 6.05
N TRP A 157 -13.86 -3.63 6.90
CA TRP A 157 -15.31 -3.84 6.93
C TRP A 157 -16.08 -2.53 7.23
N THR A 158 -15.61 -1.76 8.20
CA THR A 158 -16.26 -0.49 8.59
C THR A 158 -16.05 0.63 7.56
N VAL A 159 -14.98 0.56 6.75
CA VAL A 159 -14.75 1.51 5.65
C VAL A 159 -15.58 1.15 4.43
N SER A 160 -15.88 -0.13 4.20
CA SER A 160 -16.72 -0.58 3.08
C SER A 160 -18.21 -0.31 3.25
N ASP A 161 -18.69 -0.11 4.49
CA ASP A 161 -20.06 0.32 4.83
C ASP A 161 -20.22 1.85 4.82
#